data_AF-A0A952K1M6-F1
#
_entry.id   AF-A0A952K1M6-F1
#
_cell.length_a   1.000
_cell.length_b   1.000
_cell.length_c   1.000
_cell.angle_alpha   90.00
_cell.angle_beta   90.00
_cell.angle_gamma   90.00
#
_symmetry.space_group_name_H-M   'P 1'
#
loop_
_entity.id
_entity.type
_entity.pdbx_description
1 polymer ?
#
loop_
_entity_poly.entity_id
_entity_poly.type
_entity_poly.pdbx_seq_one_letter_code
_entity_poly.pdbx_strand_id
1 'polypeptide(L)'
;MQTLEYASGRTVDLFDDAAGPTVLMWHGAQTDARTAMRPLAELVAGHGLVVVVPDWDSHADDRGRGDLLRSVEFARQRADGLILVGWSLGAAAAAGLAIHARRFNVPVTHTVCLAGAFMARDPITAAQLPTELPAQRTPFTLLHGSADDVVP
;
A
#
# COMPACT_ATOMS: atom_id res chain seq x y z
N MET A 1 -16.69 2.73 -9.11
CA MET A 1 -15.93 3.28 -7.98
C MET A 1 -16.90 3.81 -6.95
N GLN A 2 -16.70 3.47 -5.69
CA GLN A 2 -17.41 4.04 -4.53
C GLN A 2 -16.39 4.66 -3.58
N THR A 3 -16.65 5.83 -3.03
CA THR A 3 -15.84 6.41 -1.94
C THR A 3 -16.52 6.09 -0.61
N LEU A 4 -15.79 5.47 0.31
CA LEU A 4 -16.26 5.03 1.62
C LEU A 4 -15.36 5.60 2.72
N GLU A 5 -15.76 5.46 3.97
CA GLU A 5 -14.86 5.67 5.12
C GLU A 5 -14.37 4.34 5.64
N TYR A 6 -13.06 4.22 5.87
CA TYR A 6 -12.45 3.04 6.49
C TYR A 6 -12.07 3.29 7.96
N ALA A 7 -12.02 4.56 8.37
CA ALA A 7 -11.90 5.03 9.74
C ALA A 7 -12.54 6.42 9.83
N SER A 8 -12.80 6.90 11.06
CA SER A 8 -13.40 8.22 11.30
C SER A 8 -12.62 9.32 10.57
N GLY A 9 -13.27 9.97 9.60
CA GLY A 9 -12.67 11.06 8.81
C GLY A 9 -11.60 10.62 7.80
N ARG A 10 -11.46 9.31 7.52
CA ARG A 10 -10.50 8.79 6.55
C ARG A 10 -11.21 8.04 5.44
N THR A 11 -11.01 8.51 4.20
CA THR A 11 -11.72 8.01 3.03
C THR A 11 -10.92 7.01 2.22
N VAL A 12 -11.63 6.17 1.47
CA VAL A 12 -11.06 5.15 0.58
C VAL A 12 -11.88 5.07 -0.70
N ASP A 13 -11.21 5.01 -1.84
CA ASP A 13 -11.87 4.68 -3.11
C ASP A 13 -11.81 3.15 -3.31
N LEU A 14 -12.98 2.54 -3.48
CA LEU A 14 -13.18 1.12 -3.77
C LEU A 14 -13.59 0.95 -5.23
N PHE A 15 -12.84 0.15 -5.98
CA PHE A 15 -13.13 -0.24 -7.35
C PHE A 15 -13.45 -1.72 -7.38
N ASP A 16 -14.67 -2.02 -7.84
CA ASP A 16 -15.29 -3.34 -7.74
C ASP A 16 -15.55 -3.78 -6.28
N ASP A 17 -16.68 -4.44 -6.03
CA ASP A 17 -17.05 -5.00 -4.72
C ASP A 17 -17.30 -6.51 -4.77
N ALA A 18 -17.13 -7.12 -5.95
CA ALA A 18 -17.20 -8.56 -6.11
C ALA A 18 -16.07 -9.27 -5.35
N ALA A 19 -16.33 -10.47 -4.83
CA ALA A 19 -15.30 -11.26 -4.16
C ALA A 19 -14.18 -11.64 -5.16
N GLY A 20 -12.94 -11.29 -4.84
CA GLY A 20 -11.80 -11.54 -5.71
C GLY A 20 -10.46 -11.12 -5.11
N PRO A 21 -9.33 -11.32 -5.83
CA PRO A 21 -8.03 -10.86 -5.37
C PRO A 21 -8.06 -9.35 -5.15
N THR A 22 -7.69 -8.91 -3.94
CA THR A 22 -7.78 -7.51 -3.54
C THR A 22 -6.41 -6.85 -3.56
N VAL A 23 -6.36 -5.70 -4.25
CA VAL A 23 -5.17 -4.86 -4.40
C VAL A 23 -5.32 -3.63 -3.50
N LEU A 24 -4.46 -3.50 -2.50
CA LEU A 24 -4.39 -2.32 -1.65
C LEU A 24 -3.29 -1.39 -2.17
N MET A 25 -3.66 -0.17 -2.58
CA MET A 25 -2.77 0.80 -3.20
C MET A 25 -2.49 2.01 -2.30
N TRP A 26 -1.23 2.26 -1.95
CA TRP A 26 -0.83 3.41 -1.15
C TRP A 26 -0.10 4.48 -1.97
N HIS A 27 -0.56 5.73 -1.82
CA HIS A 27 0.06 6.92 -2.39
C HIS A 27 1.38 7.28 -1.68
N GLY A 28 2.06 8.34 -2.12
CA GLY A 28 3.40 8.74 -1.67
C GLY A 28 3.43 9.61 -0.40
N ALA A 29 4.46 10.46 -0.29
CA ALA A 29 4.66 11.37 0.83
C ALA A 29 3.73 12.60 0.74
N GLN A 30 2.42 12.38 0.85
CA GLN A 30 1.40 13.41 0.87
C GLN A 30 0.39 13.18 2.00
N THR A 31 -0.50 14.14 2.21
CA THR A 31 -1.69 13.97 3.04
C THR A 31 -2.87 13.71 2.11
N ASP A 32 -3.58 12.59 2.32
CA ASP A 32 -4.86 12.27 1.70
C ASP A 32 -4.85 12.42 0.15
N ALA A 33 -3.88 11.75 -0.49
CA ALA A 33 -3.66 11.83 -1.93
C ALA A 33 -4.09 10.57 -2.70
N ARG A 34 -5.15 9.87 -2.27
CA ARG A 34 -5.65 8.66 -2.96
C ARG A 34 -5.93 8.89 -4.45
N THR A 35 -6.32 10.10 -4.83
CA THR A 35 -6.64 10.47 -6.22
C THR A 35 -5.43 10.35 -7.15
N ALA A 36 -4.20 10.48 -6.64
CA ALA A 36 -2.98 10.29 -7.43
C ALA A 36 -2.83 8.84 -7.94
N MET A 37 -3.39 7.87 -7.22
CA MET A 37 -3.35 6.46 -7.59
C MET A 37 -4.51 6.05 -8.51
N ARG A 38 -5.51 6.92 -8.71
CA ARG A 38 -6.75 6.60 -9.44
C ARG A 38 -6.53 6.06 -10.85
N PRO A 39 -5.64 6.64 -11.70
CA PRO A 39 -5.43 6.11 -13.05
C PRO A 39 -4.96 4.66 -13.05
N LEU A 40 -4.06 4.30 -12.13
CA LEU A 40 -3.60 2.93 -11.97
C LEU A 40 -4.70 2.03 -11.42
N ALA A 41 -5.46 2.51 -10.43
CA ALA A 41 -6.55 1.76 -9.83
C ALA A 41 -7.65 1.41 -10.84
N GLU A 42 -8.01 2.35 -11.72
CA GLU A 42 -8.99 2.12 -12.79
C GLU A 42 -8.51 1.06 -13.79
N LEU A 43 -7.24 1.12 -14.20
CA LEU A 43 -6.65 0.11 -15.09
C LEU A 43 -6.64 -1.28 -14.46
N VAL A 44 -6.20 -1.38 -13.20
CA VAL A 44 -6.15 -2.64 -12.46
C VAL A 44 -7.56 -3.22 -12.24
N ALA A 45 -8.54 -2.38 -11.89
CA ALA A 45 -9.92 -2.79 -11.76
C ALA A 45 -10.51 -3.25 -13.10
N GLY A 46 -10.10 -2.63 -14.22
CA GLY A 46 -10.46 -3.07 -15.57
C GLY A 46 -10.03 -4.50 -15.92
N HIS A 47 -9.11 -5.08 -15.15
CA HIS A 47 -8.70 -6.48 -15.24
C HIS A 47 -9.47 -7.43 -14.29
N GLY A 48 -10.54 -6.95 -13.65
CA GLY A 48 -11.41 -7.76 -12.79
C GLY A 48 -10.87 -7.97 -11.37
N LEU A 49 -10.02 -7.06 -10.89
CA LEU A 49 -9.46 -7.07 -9.53
C LEU A 49 -10.19 -6.06 -8.65
N VAL A 50 -10.39 -6.40 -7.38
CA VAL A 50 -10.86 -5.45 -6.38
C VAL A 50 -9.71 -4.52 -6.02
N VAL A 51 -9.93 -3.20 -6.12
CA VAL A 51 -8.89 -2.22 -5.79
C VAL A 51 -9.35 -1.31 -4.66
N VAL A 52 -8.52 -1.20 -3.62
CA VAL A 52 -8.72 -0.38 -2.44
C VAL A 52 -7.65 0.71 -2.43
N VAL A 53 -8.05 1.97 -2.49
CA VAL A 53 -7.14 3.11 -2.53
C VAL A 53 -7.46 4.07 -1.38
N PRO A 54 -6.87 3.86 -0.18
CA PRO A 54 -7.13 4.70 0.97
C PRO A 54 -6.37 6.03 0.88
N ASP A 55 -6.97 7.06 1.48
CA ASP A 55 -6.21 8.18 2.00
C ASP A 55 -5.39 7.76 3.21
N TRP A 56 -4.31 8.48 3.46
CA TRP A 56 -3.47 8.36 4.65
C TRP A 56 -2.62 9.64 4.75
N ASP A 57 -2.16 9.96 5.95
CA ASP A 57 -1.40 11.18 6.20
C ASP A 57 0.04 10.90 6.62
N SER A 58 0.98 11.07 5.69
CA SER A 58 2.42 10.90 5.98
C SER A 58 2.99 11.94 6.97
N HIS A 59 2.25 13.04 7.21
CA HIS A 59 2.65 14.13 8.08
C HIS A 59 2.04 14.04 9.49
N ALA A 60 1.16 13.07 9.75
CA ALA A 60 0.64 12.82 11.08
C ALA A 60 1.77 12.48 12.07
N ASP A 61 1.51 12.61 13.37
CA ASP A 61 2.50 12.37 14.43
C ASP A 61 3.11 10.96 14.36
N ASP A 62 2.31 9.96 13.99
CA ASP A 62 2.74 8.57 13.80
C ASP A 62 3.20 8.26 12.36
N ARG A 63 3.39 9.31 11.55
CA ARG A 63 3.77 9.24 10.12
C ARG A 63 2.78 8.46 9.25
N GLY A 64 1.52 8.41 9.66
CA GLY A 64 0.44 7.76 8.94
C GLY A 64 0.32 6.26 9.22
N ARG A 65 1.09 5.74 10.17
CA ARG A 65 1.08 4.32 10.54
C ARG A 65 -0.32 3.80 10.86
N GLY A 66 -1.08 4.54 11.68
CA GLY A 66 -2.44 4.17 12.07
C GLY A 66 -3.40 4.12 10.89
N ASP A 67 -3.28 5.06 9.96
CA ASP A 67 -4.10 5.11 8.75
C ASP A 67 -3.80 3.93 7.82
N LEU A 68 -2.52 3.64 7.61
CA LEU A 68 -2.08 2.50 6.80
C LEU A 68 -2.58 1.18 7.38
N LEU A 69 -2.40 0.92 8.68
CA LEU A 69 -2.84 -0.34 9.30
C LEU A 69 -4.36 -0.50 9.31
N ARG A 70 -5.13 0.57 9.57
CA ARG A 70 -6.60 0.52 9.46
C ARG A 70 -7.05 0.27 8.01
N SER A 71 -6.32 0.78 7.02
CA SER A 71 -6.63 0.48 5.62
C SER A 71 -6.39 -1.00 5.26
N VAL A 72 -5.40 -1.64 5.88
CA VAL A 72 -5.19 -3.09 5.77
C VAL A 72 -6.36 -3.85 6.36
N GLU A 73 -6.82 -3.48 7.56
CA GLU A 73 -7.96 -4.11 8.21
C GLU A 73 -9.22 -4.00 7.33
N PHE A 74 -9.46 -2.83 6.73
CA PHE A 74 -10.55 -2.62 5.79
C PHE A 74 -10.44 -3.50 4.53
N ALA A 75 -9.25 -3.59 3.93
CA ALA A 75 -9.03 -4.41 2.73
C ALA A 75 -9.19 -5.92 3.03
N ARG A 76 -8.72 -6.38 4.19
CA ARG A 76 -8.79 -7.80 4.60
C ARG A 76 -10.20 -8.32 4.82
N GLN A 77 -11.16 -7.45 5.14
CA GLN A 77 -12.57 -7.86 5.25
C GLN A 77 -13.15 -8.39 3.92
N ARG A 78 -12.43 -8.16 2.80
CA ARG A 78 -12.86 -8.48 1.44
C ARG A 78 -12.01 -9.56 0.76
N ALA A 79 -10.96 -10.06 1.43
CA ALA A 79 -9.97 -10.92 0.80
C ALA A 79 -9.30 -11.93 1.75
N ASP A 80 -9.08 -13.14 1.24
CA ASP A 80 -8.24 -14.15 1.92
C ASP A 80 -6.74 -13.81 1.85
N GLY A 81 -6.34 -12.93 0.93
CA GLY A 81 -4.98 -12.48 0.72
C GLY A 81 -4.90 -11.13 0.00
N LEU A 82 -3.86 -10.36 0.27
CA LEU A 82 -3.68 -9.00 -0.26
C LEU A 82 -2.49 -8.90 -1.21
N ILE A 83 -2.72 -8.23 -2.34
CA ILE A 83 -1.66 -7.67 -3.17
C ILE A 83 -1.43 -6.24 -2.68
N LEU A 84 -0.20 -5.94 -2.24
CA LEU A 84 0.17 -4.58 -1.84
C LEU A 84 0.79 -3.85 -3.02
N VAL A 85 0.37 -2.62 -3.26
CA VAL A 85 0.99 -1.70 -4.23
C VAL A 85 1.30 -0.41 -3.50
N GLY A 86 2.52 0.08 -3.64
CA GLY A 86 2.89 1.36 -3.06
C GLY A 86 3.73 2.18 -4.02
N TRP A 87 3.50 3.49 -4.02
CA TRP A 87 4.31 4.46 -4.77
C TRP A 87 5.15 5.32 -3.82
N SER A 88 6.43 5.57 -4.16
CA SER A 88 7.33 6.41 -3.37
C SER A 88 7.38 5.95 -1.89
N LEU A 89 7.02 6.81 -0.94
CA LEU A 89 6.93 6.47 0.48
C LEU A 89 5.90 5.35 0.76
N GLY A 90 4.80 5.30 0.02
CA GLY A 90 3.85 4.20 0.08
C GLY A 90 4.47 2.86 -0.33
N ALA A 91 5.48 2.86 -1.21
CA ALA A 91 6.22 1.66 -1.56
C ALA A 91 7.10 1.16 -0.41
N ALA A 92 7.73 2.08 0.34
CA ALA A 92 8.47 1.74 1.55
C ALA A 92 7.52 1.17 2.62
N ALA A 93 6.33 1.73 2.79
CA ALA A 93 5.30 1.18 3.67
C ALA A 93 4.87 -0.23 3.23
N ALA A 94 4.58 -0.42 1.94
CA ALA A 94 4.17 -1.72 1.39
C ALA A 94 5.26 -2.79 1.59
N ALA A 95 6.52 -2.44 1.34
CA ALA A 95 7.65 -3.32 1.59
C ALA A 95 7.83 -3.64 3.08
N GLY A 96 7.74 -2.63 3.96
CA GLY A 96 7.82 -2.81 5.41
C GLY A 96 6.72 -3.76 5.92
N LEU A 97 5.48 -3.57 5.47
CA LEU A 97 4.39 -4.49 5.82
C LEU A 97 4.63 -5.91 5.29
N ALA A 98 5.04 -6.05 4.03
CA ALA A 98 5.25 -7.36 3.41
C ALA A 98 6.39 -8.16 4.07
N ILE A 99 7.51 -7.50 4.37
CA ILE A 99 8.65 -8.11 5.09
C ILE A 99 8.24 -8.56 6.49
N HIS A 100 7.37 -7.78 7.15
CA HIS A 100 6.87 -8.08 8.49
C HIS A 100 5.47 -8.69 8.49
N ALA A 101 5.00 -9.25 7.36
CA ALA A 101 3.61 -9.67 7.19
C ALA A 101 3.15 -10.67 8.26
N ARG A 102 4.01 -11.63 8.64
CA ARG A 102 3.76 -12.57 9.75
C ARG A 102 3.55 -11.86 11.09
N ARG A 103 4.39 -10.87 11.40
CA ARG A 103 4.30 -10.10 12.66
C ARG A 103 2.99 -9.34 12.75
N PHE A 104 2.50 -8.82 11.63
CA PHE A 104 1.22 -8.12 11.54
C PHE A 104 0.03 -9.03 11.25
N ASN A 105 0.25 -10.35 11.12
CA ASN A 105 -0.76 -11.34 10.74
C ASN A 105 -1.53 -10.94 9.46
N VAL A 106 -0.82 -10.44 8.45
CA VAL A 106 -1.41 -10.01 7.16
C VAL A 106 -1.03 -11.03 6.08
N PRO A 107 -2.01 -11.68 5.42
CA PRO A 107 -1.73 -12.61 4.33
C PRO A 107 -1.40 -11.84 3.05
N VAL A 108 -0.16 -11.37 2.91
CA VAL A 108 0.31 -10.75 1.68
C VAL A 108 0.59 -11.86 0.65
N THR A 109 0.11 -11.69 -0.59
CA THR A 109 0.32 -12.64 -1.69
C THR A 109 1.34 -12.14 -2.71
N HIS A 110 1.42 -10.81 -2.90
CA HIS A 110 2.40 -10.16 -3.77
C HIS A 110 2.62 -8.71 -3.31
N THR A 111 3.77 -8.13 -3.62
CA THR A 111 4.04 -6.71 -3.37
C THR A 111 4.64 -6.03 -4.60
N VAL A 112 4.06 -4.90 -5.01
CA VAL A 112 4.53 -4.08 -6.13
C VAL A 112 4.98 -2.73 -5.58
N CYS A 113 6.24 -2.38 -5.81
CA CYS A 113 6.80 -1.10 -5.41
C CYS A 113 7.10 -0.25 -6.63
N LEU A 114 6.49 0.94 -6.70
CA LEU A 114 6.65 1.91 -7.78
C LEU A 114 7.51 3.06 -7.27
N ALA A 115 8.67 3.31 -7.88
CA ALA A 115 9.60 4.38 -7.52
C ALA A 115 9.86 4.44 -6.00
N GLY A 116 10.17 3.29 -5.38
CA GLY A 116 10.10 3.16 -3.93
C GLY A 116 11.15 3.94 -3.16
N ALA A 117 10.72 4.79 -2.22
CA ALA A 117 11.59 5.62 -1.39
C ALA A 117 12.23 4.82 -0.23
N PHE A 118 12.98 3.77 -0.56
CA PHE A 118 13.52 2.80 0.41
C PHE A 118 14.62 3.36 1.33
N MET A 119 15.15 4.56 1.03
CA MET A 119 16.04 5.30 1.93
C MET A 119 15.32 5.94 3.12
N ALA A 120 13.99 6.11 3.02
CA ALA A 120 13.17 6.61 4.11
C ALA A 120 12.92 5.52 5.16
N ARG A 121 12.60 5.94 6.39
CA ARG A 121 12.04 5.03 7.39
C ARG A 121 10.68 4.57 6.91
N ASP A 122 10.41 3.26 6.97
CA ASP A 122 9.13 2.73 6.55
C ASP A 122 8.03 3.19 7.53
N PRO A 123 6.88 3.69 7.04
CA PRO A 123 5.79 4.14 7.90
C PRO A 123 5.17 3.06 8.82
N ILE A 124 5.39 1.77 8.56
CA ILE A 124 4.75 0.68 9.33
C ILE A 124 5.50 0.41 10.62
N THR A 125 6.83 0.41 10.58
CA THR A 125 7.70 0.10 11.73
C THR A 125 8.49 1.30 12.24
N ALA A 126 8.53 2.40 11.49
CA ALA A 126 9.38 3.57 11.73
C ALA A 126 10.89 3.25 11.71
N ALA A 127 11.29 2.07 11.25
CA ALA A 127 12.68 1.67 11.07
C ALA A 127 13.11 1.80 9.59
N GLN A 128 14.41 1.67 9.34
CA GLN A 128 14.89 1.43 7.98
C GLN A 128 14.50 0.01 7.56
N LEU A 129 14.19 -0.19 6.28
CA LEU A 129 13.95 -1.54 5.76
C LEU A 129 15.20 -2.41 5.98
N PRO A 130 15.04 -3.69 6.36
CA PRO A 130 16.19 -4.54 6.63
C PRO A 130 16.96 -4.86 5.35
N THR A 131 18.28 -5.00 5.47
CA THR A 131 19.16 -5.45 4.38
C THR A 131 19.10 -6.96 4.16
N GLU A 132 18.50 -7.70 5.11
CA GLU A 132 18.29 -9.13 5.04
C GLU A 132 16.79 -9.46 5.09
N LEU A 133 16.35 -10.29 4.15
CA LEU A 133 14.95 -10.71 4.06
C LEU A 133 14.71 -12.02 4.84
N PRO A 134 13.53 -12.17 5.48
CA PRO A 134 13.17 -13.38 6.22
C PRO A 134 13.18 -14.62 5.33
N ALA A 135 13.24 -15.82 5.93
CA ALA A 135 13.29 -17.07 5.19
C ALA A 135 12.00 -17.33 4.39
N GLN A 136 10.82 -17.06 4.97
CA GLN A 136 9.58 -17.06 4.21
C GLN A 136 9.38 -15.67 3.61
N ARG A 137 9.29 -15.61 2.28
CA ARG A 137 9.18 -14.38 1.51
C ARG A 137 7.92 -14.42 0.67
N THR A 138 7.27 -13.27 0.54
CA THR A 138 6.32 -13.00 -0.51
C THR A 138 7.04 -12.50 -1.76
N PRO A 139 6.54 -12.77 -2.96
CA PRO A 139 7.12 -12.21 -4.17
C PRO A 139 7.01 -10.69 -4.22
N PHE A 140 8.04 -10.04 -4.77
CA PHE A 140 8.11 -8.61 -5.00
C PHE A 140 8.30 -8.30 -6.49
N THR A 141 7.66 -7.23 -6.96
CA THR A 141 7.98 -6.57 -8.22
C THR A 141 8.41 -5.14 -7.91
N LEU A 142 9.64 -4.79 -8.32
CA LEU A 142 10.16 -3.43 -8.16
C LEU A 142 10.19 -2.76 -9.53
N LEU A 143 9.54 -1.60 -9.64
CA LEU A 143 9.50 -0.79 -10.86
C LEU A 143 10.02 0.59 -10.52
N HIS A 144 10.95 1.10 -11.31
CA HIS A 144 11.56 2.40 -11.10
C HIS A 144 11.74 3.11 -12.45
N GLY A 145 11.44 4.41 -12.49
CA GLY A 145 11.56 5.20 -13.71
C GLY A 145 13.02 5.51 -14.01
N SER A 146 13.50 5.25 -15.22
CA SER A 146 14.90 5.51 -15.59
C SER A 146 15.30 7.00 -15.59
N ALA A 147 14.33 7.90 -15.41
CA ALA A 147 14.51 9.34 -15.37
C ALA A 147 13.91 9.95 -14.08
N ASP A 148 13.76 9.14 -13.03
CA ASP A 148 13.37 9.66 -11.71
C ASP A 148 14.56 10.41 -11.10
N ASP A 149 14.36 11.69 -10.83
CA ASP A 149 15.35 12.59 -10.22
C ASP A 149 15.06 12.85 -8.72
N VAL A 150 13.98 12.28 -8.19
CA VAL A 150 13.52 12.45 -6.81
C VAL A 150 13.93 11.27 -5.96
N VAL A 151 13.66 10.06 -6.44
CA VAL A 151 14.08 8.81 -5.80
C VAL A 151 15.14 8.18 -6.69
N PRO A 152 16.39 8.02 -6.23
CA PRO A 152 17.48 7.43 -7.02
C PRO A 152 17.44 5.90 -7.07
#